data_AF-A0A1H9KVE7-F1
#
_entry.id   AF-A0A1H9KVE7-F1
#
_cell.length_a   1.000
_cell.length_b   1.000
_cell.length_c   1.000
_cell.angle_alpha   90.00
_cell.angle_beta   90.00
_cell.angle_gamma   90.00
#
_symmetry.space_group_name_H-M   'P 1'
#
loop_
_entity.id
_entity.type
_entity.pdbx_description
1 polymer ?
#
loop_
_entity_poly.entity_id
_entity_poly.type
_entity_poly.pdbx_seq_one_letter_code
_entity_poly.pdbx_strand_id
1 'polypeptide(L)'
;MRRPMATTAPPEGATGDPAQLDRMAEEVGHLLARLLAGAHPSVADRLLDEAAWWSDVSGASLLTAVQRGFAVRQLVLRTADSDGSWRNSLSYIGDPSGVDEAVCTYDYERAEVRFPPESPLARPYSWVRGEDCAVETWYARNGMSAITAWLIAVARMASERGRPHLVLTNRLYHETEILFHMARLSGVVVHKHDTVGELLTAAHAAEDPVTVFLDSSRPDGGAEAVTRVLRELDPGKVGCVLWDNTCCSSADNPFETVDGHRESTVESPVVRAELNTTLVVLRSHAKLDQLGLELCSLGSVAMVTTEANTGEGPLWLEGMQRFFADALAVTGACVSPATLRLLAAVDLPNEPLSARANRHLRAANVLAGAVLKDKLDGVRYAVEENEHGCFVEVHLLELPGPEPIGGPPTWPLWDDLDAELTLVEQHAARRSIPVWKSASFGFHYTGLSWYAAEDPPRPQGHPHTVLRVCFGMHDPAVTTEAAEIIAEHLTRKQSWT
;
A
#
# COMPACT_ATOMS: atom_id res chain seq x y z
N MET A 1 37.09 -10.11 16.61
CA MET A 1 36.44 -11.40 16.33
C MET A 1 35.06 -11.11 15.75
N ARG A 2 34.90 -11.23 14.43
CA ARG A 2 33.63 -10.99 13.73
C ARG A 2 32.79 -12.26 13.83
N ARG A 3 31.53 -12.15 14.28
CA ARG A 3 30.56 -13.26 14.22
C ARG A 3 30.30 -13.61 12.74
N PRO A 4 30.22 -14.90 12.36
CA PRO A 4 29.80 -15.27 11.02
C PRO A 4 28.31 -14.96 10.88
N MET A 5 27.93 -14.28 9.79
CA MET A 5 26.54 -14.27 9.33
C MET A 5 26.15 -15.70 8.98
N ALA A 6 25.14 -16.22 9.66
CA ALA A 6 24.50 -17.46 9.26
C ALA A 6 23.81 -17.22 7.91
N THR A 7 24.39 -17.77 6.84
CA THR A 7 23.68 -18.06 5.61
C THR A 7 22.56 -19.04 5.95
N THR A 8 21.34 -18.54 6.11
CA THR A 8 20.15 -19.38 6.10
C THR A 8 20.09 -20.05 4.73
N ALA A 9 20.24 -21.38 4.71
CA ALA A 9 19.90 -22.18 3.54
C ALA A 9 18.45 -21.87 3.12
N PRO A 10 18.14 -21.89 1.81
CA PRO A 10 16.75 -21.79 1.36
C PRO A 10 15.95 -22.90 2.06
N PRO A 11 14.70 -22.65 2.50
CA PRO A 11 13.90 -23.68 3.15
C PRO A 11 13.73 -24.86 2.19
N GLU A 12 14.37 -25.98 2.52
CA GLU A 12 14.13 -27.27 1.91
C GLU A 12 12.70 -27.70 2.28
N GLY A 13 11.78 -27.63 1.30
CA GLY A 13 10.45 -28.20 1.41
C GLY A 13 9.32 -27.30 0.90
N ALA A 14 9.06 -27.33 -0.41
CA ALA A 14 7.75 -26.98 -0.98
C ALA A 14 7.40 -27.96 -2.11
N THR A 15 7.47 -29.26 -1.82
CA THR A 15 6.79 -30.26 -2.66
C THR A 15 5.28 -30.12 -2.43
N GLY A 16 4.61 -29.27 -3.19
CA GLY A 16 3.14 -29.15 -3.18
C GLY A 16 2.53 -27.80 -3.62
N ASP A 17 3.33 -26.77 -3.89
CA ASP A 17 2.79 -25.45 -4.28
C ASP A 17 2.51 -25.41 -5.80
N PRO A 18 1.28 -25.08 -6.25
CA PRO A 18 0.96 -24.91 -7.66
C PRO A 18 1.85 -23.89 -8.36
N ALA A 19 2.13 -24.08 -9.65
CA ALA A 19 2.88 -23.11 -10.46
C ALA A 19 2.16 -21.75 -10.50
N GLN A 20 2.87 -20.66 -10.79
CA GLN A 20 2.26 -19.31 -10.80
C GLN A 20 0.99 -19.22 -11.65
N LEU A 21 0.97 -19.87 -12.81
CA LEU A 21 -0.21 -19.92 -13.69
C LEU A 21 -1.41 -20.59 -13.02
N ASP A 22 -1.19 -21.69 -12.32
CA ASP A 22 -2.23 -22.41 -11.59
C ASP A 22 -2.76 -21.57 -10.42
N ARG A 23 -1.87 -20.85 -9.71
CA ARG A 23 -2.28 -19.90 -8.66
C ARG A 23 -3.14 -18.76 -9.21
N MET A 24 -2.75 -18.19 -10.34
CA MET A 24 -3.54 -17.16 -11.02
C MET A 24 -4.91 -17.71 -11.46
N ALA A 25 -4.96 -18.93 -11.98
CA ALA A 25 -6.21 -19.58 -12.37
C ALA A 25 -7.14 -19.83 -11.17
N GLU A 26 -6.60 -20.25 -10.02
CA GLU A 26 -7.36 -20.38 -8.79
C GLU A 26 -7.96 -19.04 -8.33
N GLU A 27 -7.15 -17.98 -8.31
CA GLU A 27 -7.57 -16.65 -7.86
C GLU A 27 -8.61 -16.01 -8.78
N VAL A 28 -8.37 -16.05 -10.11
CA VAL A 28 -9.31 -15.51 -11.08
C VAL A 28 -10.56 -16.39 -11.17
N GLY A 29 -10.41 -17.71 -11.08
CA GLY A 29 -11.52 -18.65 -11.02
C GLY A 29 -12.43 -18.41 -9.82
N HIS A 30 -11.87 -18.09 -8.65
CA HIS A 30 -12.64 -17.69 -7.46
C HIS A 30 -13.52 -16.47 -7.74
N LEU A 31 -12.95 -15.41 -8.34
CA LEU A 31 -13.68 -14.20 -8.69
C LEU A 31 -14.79 -14.48 -9.71
N LEU A 32 -14.47 -15.19 -10.79
CA LEU A 32 -15.40 -15.51 -11.87
C LEU A 32 -16.57 -16.37 -11.40
N ALA A 33 -16.32 -17.38 -10.56
CA ALA A 33 -17.36 -18.24 -10.01
C ALA A 33 -18.38 -17.45 -9.18
N ARG A 34 -17.92 -16.50 -8.35
CA ARG A 34 -18.78 -15.63 -7.54
C ARG A 34 -19.58 -14.66 -8.41
N LEU A 35 -18.96 -14.08 -9.43
CA LEU A 35 -19.64 -13.17 -10.36
C LEU A 35 -20.72 -13.89 -11.17
N LEU A 36 -20.42 -15.09 -11.68
CA LEU A 36 -21.37 -15.91 -12.45
C LEU A 36 -22.62 -16.30 -11.63
N ALA A 37 -22.49 -16.47 -10.31
CA ALA A 37 -23.62 -16.78 -9.44
C ALA A 37 -24.66 -15.64 -9.35
N GLY A 38 -24.29 -14.41 -9.71
CA GLY A 38 -25.15 -13.22 -9.67
C GLY A 38 -25.05 -12.32 -10.90
N ALA A 39 -24.57 -12.84 -12.04
CA ALA A 39 -24.23 -12.03 -13.20
C ALA A 39 -25.46 -11.47 -13.92
N HIS A 40 -25.40 -10.19 -14.31
CA HIS A 40 -26.35 -9.60 -15.23
C HIS A 40 -26.24 -10.28 -16.62
N PRO A 41 -27.36 -10.52 -17.35
CA PRO A 41 -27.34 -11.22 -18.64
C PRO A 41 -26.40 -10.61 -19.69
N SER A 42 -26.18 -9.29 -19.67
CA SER A 42 -25.34 -8.58 -20.65
C SER A 42 -23.84 -8.91 -20.55
N VAL A 43 -23.38 -9.48 -19.45
CA VAL A 43 -21.96 -9.83 -19.21
C VAL A 43 -21.76 -11.32 -18.97
N ALA A 44 -22.82 -12.10 -18.81
CA ALA A 44 -22.79 -13.52 -18.48
C ALA A 44 -21.98 -14.35 -19.50
N ASP A 45 -22.20 -14.16 -20.80
CA ASP A 45 -21.48 -14.91 -21.84
C ASP A 45 -19.97 -14.64 -21.79
N ARG A 46 -19.57 -13.37 -21.60
CA ARG A 46 -18.16 -13.00 -21.47
C ARG A 46 -17.51 -13.56 -20.21
N LEU A 47 -18.25 -13.60 -19.09
CA LEU A 47 -17.77 -14.21 -17.85
C LEU A 47 -17.61 -15.73 -18.00
N LEU A 48 -18.52 -16.39 -18.73
CA LEU A 48 -18.44 -17.82 -19.04
C LEU A 48 -17.25 -18.14 -19.93
N ASP A 49 -17.00 -17.31 -20.96
CA ASP A 49 -15.84 -17.45 -21.85
C ASP A 49 -14.52 -17.33 -21.08
N GLU A 50 -14.43 -16.34 -20.17
CA GLU A 50 -13.25 -16.19 -19.31
C GLU A 50 -13.13 -17.36 -18.32
N ALA A 51 -14.23 -17.81 -17.70
CA ALA A 51 -14.21 -18.95 -16.79
C ALA A 51 -13.75 -20.23 -17.48
N ALA A 52 -14.18 -20.46 -18.73
CA ALA A 52 -13.72 -21.58 -19.54
C ALA A 52 -12.22 -21.50 -19.79
N TRP A 53 -11.69 -20.33 -20.16
CA TRP A 53 -10.26 -20.17 -20.39
C TRP A 53 -9.43 -20.36 -19.12
N TRP A 54 -9.85 -19.78 -17.99
CA TRP A 54 -9.15 -19.92 -16.72
C TRP A 54 -9.24 -21.34 -16.12
N SER A 55 -10.21 -22.14 -16.53
CA SER A 55 -10.30 -23.55 -16.13
C SER A 55 -9.26 -24.46 -16.82
N ASP A 56 -8.68 -24.01 -17.93
CA ASP A 56 -7.63 -24.71 -18.67
C ASP A 56 -6.59 -23.71 -19.21
N VAL A 57 -5.68 -23.32 -18.33
CA VAL A 57 -4.53 -22.47 -18.69
C VAL A 57 -3.36 -23.26 -19.26
N SER A 58 -3.54 -24.55 -19.55
CA SER A 58 -2.46 -25.41 -20.03
C SER A 58 -1.92 -24.92 -21.37
N GLY A 59 -0.61 -24.62 -21.41
CA GLY A 59 0.05 -24.07 -22.61
C GLY A 59 -0.04 -22.55 -22.78
N ALA A 60 -0.69 -21.81 -21.87
CA ALA A 60 -0.63 -20.36 -21.86
C ALA A 60 0.74 -19.84 -21.40
N SER A 61 1.19 -18.71 -21.95
CA SER A 61 2.35 -18.00 -21.38
C SER A 61 1.92 -17.17 -20.17
N LEU A 62 2.84 -16.94 -19.23
CA LEU A 62 2.58 -16.10 -18.07
C LEU A 62 2.16 -14.68 -18.47
N LEU A 63 2.84 -14.07 -19.45
CA LEU A 63 2.47 -12.77 -20.00
C LEU A 63 1.01 -12.74 -20.50
N THR A 64 0.57 -13.79 -21.20
CA THR A 64 -0.82 -13.90 -21.68
C THR A 64 -1.80 -13.99 -20.51
N ALA A 65 -1.49 -14.81 -19.51
CA ALA A 65 -2.34 -14.95 -18.32
C ALA A 65 -2.45 -13.64 -17.54
N VAL A 66 -1.36 -12.87 -17.39
CA VAL A 66 -1.37 -11.55 -16.75
C VAL A 66 -2.25 -10.57 -17.53
N GLN A 67 -2.10 -10.51 -18.85
CA GLN A 67 -2.92 -9.66 -19.72
C GLN A 67 -4.40 -10.01 -19.66
N ARG A 68 -4.74 -11.31 -19.67
CA ARG A 68 -6.13 -11.75 -19.48
C ARG A 68 -6.62 -11.47 -18.07
N GLY A 69 -5.77 -11.55 -17.05
CA GLY A 69 -6.09 -11.15 -15.68
C GLY A 69 -6.55 -9.70 -15.62
N PHE A 70 -5.80 -8.78 -16.24
CA PHE A 70 -6.24 -7.39 -16.39
C PHE A 70 -7.59 -7.27 -17.11
N ALA A 71 -7.78 -8.00 -18.21
CA ALA A 71 -9.02 -7.96 -18.99
C ALA A 71 -10.23 -8.48 -18.19
N VAL A 72 -10.07 -9.57 -17.43
CA VAL A 72 -11.09 -10.10 -16.52
C VAL A 72 -11.42 -9.06 -15.47
N ARG A 73 -10.41 -8.45 -14.83
CA ARG A 73 -10.64 -7.41 -13.82
C ARG A 73 -11.44 -6.25 -14.41
N GLN A 74 -11.10 -5.78 -15.60
CA GLN A 74 -11.88 -4.76 -16.33
C GLN A 74 -13.30 -5.21 -16.65
N LEU A 75 -13.51 -6.50 -16.95
CA LEU A 75 -14.84 -7.07 -17.13
C LEU A 75 -15.64 -7.04 -15.82
N VAL A 76 -15.04 -7.48 -14.71
CA VAL A 76 -15.64 -7.45 -13.35
C VAL A 76 -16.13 -6.05 -12.99
N LEU A 77 -15.33 -5.01 -13.25
CA LEU A 77 -15.73 -3.63 -12.96
C LEU A 77 -16.95 -3.16 -13.76
N ARG A 78 -17.23 -3.81 -14.90
CA ARG A 78 -18.39 -3.52 -15.76
C ARG A 78 -19.60 -4.40 -15.44
N THR A 79 -19.50 -5.36 -14.52
CA THR A 79 -20.62 -6.24 -14.15
C THR A 79 -21.50 -5.65 -13.05
N ALA A 80 -21.09 -4.59 -12.36
CA ALA A 80 -21.96 -3.87 -11.44
C ALA A 80 -23.06 -3.16 -12.24
N ASP A 81 -24.32 -3.29 -11.82
CA ASP A 81 -25.47 -2.58 -12.41
C ASP A 81 -25.19 -1.08 -12.42
N SER A 82 -24.72 -0.59 -13.58
CA SER A 82 -24.31 0.79 -13.78
C SER A 82 -25.42 1.51 -14.52
N ASP A 83 -25.92 2.58 -13.92
CA ASP A 83 -26.90 3.49 -14.53
C ASP A 83 -26.28 4.37 -15.65
N GLY A 84 -25.01 4.14 -16.00
CA GLY A 84 -24.29 4.92 -17.01
C GLY A 84 -23.76 6.26 -16.49
N SER A 85 -23.81 6.53 -15.18
CA SER A 85 -23.22 7.75 -14.61
C SER A 85 -21.75 7.57 -14.19
N TRP A 86 -21.00 8.68 -14.18
CA TRP A 86 -19.61 8.78 -13.70
C TRP A 86 -19.42 8.29 -12.25
N ARG A 87 -20.51 8.10 -11.50
CA ARG A 87 -20.53 7.57 -10.13
C ARG A 87 -19.89 6.19 -10.00
N ASN A 88 -19.79 5.46 -11.11
CA ASN A 88 -19.14 4.15 -11.19
C ASN A 88 -17.70 4.20 -11.73
N SER A 89 -17.09 5.38 -11.87
CA SER A 89 -15.69 5.53 -12.30
C SER A 89 -14.70 5.12 -11.20
N LEU A 90 -14.62 3.81 -11.01
CA LEU A 90 -13.40 3.11 -10.61
C LEU A 90 -12.26 3.62 -11.51
N SER A 91 -11.41 4.51 -10.98
CA SER A 91 -10.12 4.88 -11.57
C SER A 91 -10.11 5.00 -13.10
N TYR A 92 -10.62 6.11 -13.64
CA TYR A 92 -10.53 6.39 -15.08
C TYR A 92 -9.07 6.46 -15.53
N ILE A 93 -8.59 5.43 -16.25
CA ILE A 93 -7.43 5.46 -17.13
C ILE A 93 -7.96 5.11 -18.53
N GLY A 94 -8.28 6.13 -19.34
CA GLY A 94 -8.84 6.04 -20.70
C GLY A 94 -9.41 7.40 -21.12
N ASP A 95 -9.65 7.68 -22.41
CA ASP A 95 -10.17 8.97 -22.90
C ASP A 95 -11.72 9.03 -22.97
N PRO A 96 -12.36 10.17 -22.62
CA PRO A 96 -13.82 10.32 -22.56
C PRO A 96 -14.49 10.31 -23.94
N SER A 97 -15.70 9.73 -23.97
CA SER A 97 -16.60 9.69 -25.12
C SER A 97 -17.62 10.81 -25.08
N GLY A 98 -18.21 11.19 -26.23
CA GLY A 98 -19.22 12.25 -26.32
C GLY A 98 -20.55 11.98 -25.59
N VAL A 99 -20.74 10.79 -25.01
CA VAL A 99 -21.88 10.47 -24.12
C VAL A 99 -21.62 10.98 -22.70
N ASP A 100 -20.34 11.09 -22.30
CA ASP A 100 -19.92 11.48 -20.96
C ASP A 100 -20.23 12.95 -20.66
N GLU A 101 -20.37 13.81 -21.68
CA GLU A 101 -20.79 15.22 -21.52
C GLU A 101 -22.30 15.38 -21.26
N ALA A 102 -23.13 14.39 -21.61
CA ALA A 102 -24.59 14.52 -21.57
C ALA A 102 -25.23 14.13 -20.22
N VAL A 103 -24.50 13.44 -19.32
CA VAL A 103 -25.05 12.79 -18.11
C VAL A 103 -24.88 13.63 -16.82
N CYS A 104 -24.32 14.84 -16.89
CA CYS A 104 -24.02 15.70 -15.74
C CYS A 104 -25.23 16.41 -15.07
N THR A 105 -26.33 15.70 -14.80
CA THR A 105 -27.48 16.27 -14.07
C THR A 105 -27.95 15.39 -12.91
N TYR A 106 -27.45 15.73 -11.71
CA TYR A 106 -27.99 15.46 -10.36
C TYR A 106 -27.77 14.11 -9.66
N ASP A 107 -27.00 14.21 -8.55
CA ASP A 107 -27.14 13.63 -7.18
C ASP A 107 -25.80 13.15 -6.59
N TYR A 108 -25.45 13.76 -5.46
CA TYR A 108 -24.18 13.61 -4.75
C TYR A 108 -24.36 12.50 -3.71
N GLU A 109 -24.10 11.24 -4.05
CA GLU A 109 -24.15 10.16 -3.06
C GLU A 109 -23.01 10.36 -2.05
N ARG A 110 -23.36 10.68 -0.79
CA ARG A 110 -22.38 10.70 0.31
C ARG A 110 -21.84 9.28 0.47
N ALA A 111 -20.53 9.12 0.39
CA ALA A 111 -19.87 7.81 0.31
C ALA A 111 -19.75 7.05 1.63
N GLU A 112 -20.67 7.29 2.55
CA GLU A 112 -20.74 6.60 3.83
C GLU A 112 -21.43 5.25 3.65
N VAL A 113 -20.76 4.31 2.98
CA VAL A 113 -21.22 2.92 2.94
C VAL A 113 -20.86 2.26 4.25
N ARG A 114 -21.88 2.05 5.10
CA ARG A 114 -21.73 1.26 6.32
C ARG A 114 -21.99 -0.20 5.98
N PHE A 115 -21.05 -1.05 6.36
CA PHE A 115 -21.21 -2.48 6.25
C PHE A 115 -21.79 -3.05 7.55
N PRO A 116 -22.55 -4.16 7.46
CA PRO A 116 -22.92 -4.92 8.64
C PRO A 116 -21.67 -5.31 9.46
N PRO A 117 -21.72 -5.34 10.80
CA PRO A 117 -20.56 -5.62 11.65
C PRO A 117 -19.85 -6.95 11.37
N GLU A 118 -20.58 -7.93 10.83
CA GLU A 118 -20.08 -9.24 10.42
C GLU A 118 -19.32 -9.23 9.08
N SER A 119 -19.43 -8.15 8.31
CA SER A 119 -18.72 -8.02 7.04
C SER A 119 -17.21 -7.90 7.26
N PRO A 120 -16.38 -8.64 6.49
CA PRO A 120 -14.94 -8.43 6.46
C PRO A 120 -14.53 -6.99 6.09
N LEU A 121 -15.39 -6.24 5.41
CA LEU A 121 -15.18 -4.81 5.10
C LEU A 121 -15.53 -3.87 6.27
N ALA A 122 -16.37 -4.29 7.22
CA ALA A 122 -16.56 -3.51 8.45
C ALA A 122 -15.34 -3.60 9.36
N ARG A 123 -14.71 -4.79 9.40
CA ARG A 123 -13.59 -5.13 10.29
C ARG A 123 -12.46 -5.82 9.49
N PRO A 124 -11.68 -5.04 8.71
CA PRO A 124 -10.67 -5.59 7.78
C PRO A 124 -9.46 -6.22 8.46
N TYR A 125 -9.29 -6.02 9.77
CA TYR A 125 -8.16 -6.54 10.55
C TYR A 125 -8.64 -7.63 11.51
N SER A 126 -8.04 -8.83 11.44
CA SER A 126 -8.49 -9.99 12.22
C SER A 126 -8.27 -9.82 13.73
N TRP A 127 -7.25 -9.06 14.14
CA TRP A 127 -6.91 -8.79 15.54
C TRP A 127 -7.83 -7.76 16.25
N VAL A 128 -8.80 -7.15 15.55
CA VAL A 128 -9.86 -6.31 16.14
C VAL A 128 -11.26 -6.89 15.95
N ARG A 129 -11.36 -8.18 15.57
CA ARG A 129 -12.65 -8.89 15.51
C ARG A 129 -13.05 -9.32 16.93
N GLY A 130 -13.98 -8.58 17.56
CA GLY A 130 -14.53 -8.91 18.89
C GLY A 130 -15.59 -7.90 19.35
N GLU A 131 -16.25 -8.17 20.49
CA GLU A 131 -17.22 -7.23 21.11
C GLU A 131 -16.53 -6.12 21.93
N ASP A 132 -15.26 -6.30 22.27
CA ASP A 132 -14.53 -5.46 23.23
C ASP A 132 -13.77 -4.27 22.59
N CYS A 133 -13.83 -4.11 21.26
CA CYS A 133 -13.20 -3.01 20.54
C CYS A 133 -14.22 -2.37 19.60
N ALA A 134 -14.39 -1.05 19.72
CA ALA A 134 -15.15 -0.28 18.75
C ALA A 134 -14.25 -0.01 17.54
N VAL A 135 -14.65 -0.53 16.39
CA VAL A 135 -13.98 -0.33 15.10
C VAL A 135 -14.94 0.40 14.17
N GLU A 136 -14.50 1.54 13.65
CA GLU A 136 -15.19 2.23 12.57
C GLU A 136 -14.25 2.36 11.38
N THR A 137 -14.70 1.88 10.22
CA THR A 137 -13.89 1.83 8.99
C THR A 137 -14.54 2.70 7.93
N TRP A 138 -13.73 3.60 7.34
CA TRP A 138 -14.08 4.37 6.15
C TRP A 138 -13.19 3.96 5.00
N TYR A 139 -13.76 3.99 3.80
CA TYR A 139 -13.03 3.68 2.57
C TYR A 139 -12.89 4.91 1.69
N ALA A 140 -11.72 5.02 1.09
CA ALA A 140 -11.35 6.05 0.14
C ALA A 140 -10.92 5.40 -1.19
N ARG A 141 -10.88 6.19 -2.25
CA ARG A 141 -10.51 5.75 -3.60
C ARG A 141 -9.07 5.25 -3.71
N ASN A 142 -8.17 5.61 -2.80
CA ASN A 142 -6.82 5.06 -2.67
C ASN A 142 -6.23 5.45 -1.31
N GLY A 143 -5.04 4.93 -0.98
CA GLY A 143 -4.36 5.26 0.29
C GLY A 143 -4.04 6.75 0.45
N MET A 144 -3.60 7.43 -0.62
CA MET A 144 -3.28 8.87 -0.56
C MET A 144 -4.52 9.73 -0.29
N SER A 145 -5.65 9.35 -0.86
CA SER A 145 -6.97 9.92 -0.60
C SER A 145 -7.37 9.76 0.87
N ALA A 146 -7.12 8.59 1.47
CA ALA A 146 -7.36 8.35 2.89
C ALA A 146 -6.47 9.24 3.79
N ILE A 147 -5.17 9.30 3.50
CA ILE A 147 -4.21 10.16 4.24
C ILE A 147 -4.58 11.64 4.10
N THR A 148 -4.98 12.07 2.89
CA THR A 148 -5.39 13.46 2.62
C THR A 148 -6.62 13.86 3.40
N ALA A 149 -7.67 13.02 3.40
CA ALA A 149 -8.87 13.26 4.17
C ALA A 149 -8.59 13.32 5.67
N TRP A 150 -7.69 12.45 6.16
CA TRP A 150 -7.23 12.48 7.54
C TRP A 150 -6.53 13.80 7.86
N LEU A 151 -5.58 14.25 7.03
CA LEU A 151 -4.87 15.51 7.22
C LEU A 151 -5.82 16.72 7.25
N ILE A 152 -6.84 16.75 6.39
CA ILE A 152 -7.86 17.81 6.39
C ILE A 152 -8.65 17.80 7.70
N ALA A 153 -9.06 16.63 8.17
CA ALA A 153 -9.76 16.49 9.45
C ALA A 153 -8.90 16.99 10.62
N VAL A 154 -7.62 16.61 10.66
CA VAL A 154 -6.66 17.09 11.68
C VAL A 154 -6.46 18.60 11.62
N ALA A 155 -6.27 19.16 10.41
CA ALA A 155 -6.13 20.60 10.23
C ALA A 155 -7.37 21.36 10.71
N ARG A 156 -8.56 20.82 10.45
CA ARG A 156 -9.82 21.40 10.94
C ARG A 156 -9.88 21.37 12.47
N MET A 157 -9.52 20.25 13.09
CA MET A 157 -9.45 20.15 14.55
C MET A 157 -8.44 21.12 15.16
N ALA A 158 -7.27 21.27 14.55
CA ALA A 158 -6.25 22.25 14.95
C ALA A 158 -6.81 23.68 14.90
N SER A 159 -7.48 24.02 13.80
CA SER A 159 -8.11 25.32 13.61
C SER A 159 -9.17 25.62 14.67
N GLU A 160 -10.03 24.65 15.04
CA GLU A 160 -11.04 24.82 16.08
C GLU A 160 -10.44 24.98 17.48
N ARG A 161 -9.29 24.35 17.73
CA ARG A 161 -8.51 24.53 18.97
C ARG A 161 -7.74 25.85 19.00
N GLY A 162 -7.67 26.58 17.87
CA GLY A 162 -6.97 27.86 17.76
C GLY A 162 -5.44 27.73 17.87
N ARG A 163 -4.87 26.55 17.67
CA ARG A 163 -3.43 26.28 17.80
C ARG A 163 -2.97 25.24 16.77
N PRO A 164 -1.70 25.30 16.32
CA PRO A 164 -1.17 24.29 15.43
C PRO A 164 -1.19 22.91 16.08
N HIS A 165 -1.45 21.87 15.28
CA HIS A 165 -1.36 20.49 15.73
C HIS A 165 0.00 19.89 15.38
N LEU A 166 0.64 19.25 16.37
CA LEU A 166 1.95 18.62 16.19
C LEU A 166 1.77 17.14 15.84
N VAL A 167 2.36 16.75 14.71
CA VAL A 167 2.50 15.37 14.25
C VAL A 167 3.97 14.97 14.39
N LEU A 168 4.23 13.95 15.20
CA LEU A 168 5.53 13.29 15.32
C LEU A 168 5.52 12.05 14.45
N THR A 169 6.54 11.86 13.62
CA THR A 169 6.57 10.74 12.67
C THR A 169 7.94 10.08 12.59
N ASN A 170 7.97 8.80 12.23
CA ASN A 170 9.19 8.20 11.68
C ASN A 170 9.45 8.76 10.26
N ARG A 171 10.41 8.18 9.56
CA ARG A 171 10.57 8.45 8.12
C ARG A 171 9.28 8.05 7.38
N LEU A 172 9.00 8.74 6.28
CA LEU A 172 7.74 8.58 5.56
C LEU A 172 7.96 8.03 4.14
N TYR A 173 6.91 7.43 3.60
CA TYR A 173 6.71 7.26 2.18
C TYR A 173 6.76 8.61 1.46
N HIS A 174 7.40 8.67 0.29
CA HIS A 174 7.68 9.96 -0.34
C HIS A 174 6.42 10.78 -0.64
N GLU A 175 5.41 10.21 -1.29
CA GLU A 175 4.20 10.99 -1.61
C GLU A 175 3.45 11.40 -0.32
N THR A 176 3.60 10.65 0.76
CA THR A 176 3.15 11.05 2.11
C THR A 176 3.93 12.28 2.59
N GLU A 177 5.25 12.37 2.33
CA GLU A 177 6.04 13.56 2.63
C GLU A 177 5.57 14.80 1.87
N ILE A 178 5.20 14.68 0.58
CA ILE A 178 4.63 15.78 -0.21
C ILE A 178 3.35 16.28 0.48
N LEU A 179 2.44 15.37 0.86
CA LEU A 179 1.21 15.74 1.57
C LEU A 179 1.51 16.49 2.87
N PHE A 180 2.43 15.99 3.68
CA PHE A 180 2.81 16.65 4.94
C PHE A 180 3.50 18.00 4.72
N HIS A 181 4.25 18.19 3.62
CA HIS A 181 4.80 19.48 3.26
C HIS A 181 3.68 20.50 2.94
N MET A 182 2.66 20.08 2.18
CA MET A 182 1.49 20.90 1.88
C MET A 182 0.64 21.18 3.13
N ALA A 183 0.52 20.21 4.05
CA ALA A 183 -0.25 20.34 5.28
C ALA A 183 0.28 21.42 6.24
N ARG A 184 1.57 21.82 6.12
CA ARG A 184 2.15 22.95 6.89
C ARG A 184 1.38 24.25 6.71
N LEU A 185 0.71 24.43 5.57
CA LEU A 185 -0.12 25.61 5.30
C LEU A 185 -1.42 25.64 6.11
N SER A 186 -1.77 24.55 6.79
CA SER A 186 -3.07 24.35 7.45
C SER A 186 -2.95 24.20 8.97
N GLY A 187 -1.89 24.74 9.57
CA GLY A 187 -1.67 24.66 11.02
C GLY A 187 -1.28 23.27 11.51
N VAL A 188 -0.73 22.41 10.65
CA VAL A 188 -0.15 21.11 11.04
C VAL A 188 1.36 21.22 10.99
N VAL A 189 2.02 20.96 12.11
CA VAL A 189 3.48 20.95 12.24
C VAL A 189 3.94 19.51 12.28
N VAL A 190 4.95 19.17 11.49
CA VAL A 190 5.42 17.78 11.31
C VAL A 190 6.88 17.69 11.68
N HIS A 191 7.19 16.88 12.69
CA HIS A 191 8.55 16.57 13.11
C HIS A 191 8.87 15.11 12.80
N LYS A 192 9.92 14.91 12.01
CA LYS A 192 10.42 13.58 11.65
C LYS A 192 11.49 13.15 12.65
N HIS A 193 11.47 11.89 13.03
CA HIS A 193 12.40 11.25 13.94
C HIS A 193 13.01 10.03 13.28
N ASP A 194 14.30 9.79 13.53
CA ASP A 194 15.00 8.65 12.94
C ASP A 194 14.78 7.37 13.74
N THR A 195 14.39 7.48 15.02
CA THR A 195 14.11 6.32 15.87
C THR A 195 12.81 6.46 16.69
N VAL A 196 12.19 5.33 17.03
CA VAL A 196 11.05 5.29 17.98
C VAL A 196 11.40 5.94 19.33
N GLY A 197 12.64 5.77 19.81
CA GLY A 197 13.07 6.34 21.10
C GLY A 197 13.09 7.88 21.10
N GLU A 198 13.56 8.49 20.02
CA GLU A 198 13.52 9.94 19.84
C GLU A 198 12.09 10.46 19.74
N LEU A 199 11.24 9.73 19.00
CA LEU A 199 9.83 10.05 18.85
C LEU A 199 9.12 10.04 20.21
N LEU A 200 9.32 8.98 21.01
CA LEU A 200 8.75 8.85 22.35
C LEU A 200 9.21 9.98 23.28
N THR A 201 10.50 10.29 23.26
CA THR A 201 11.07 11.39 24.05
C THR A 201 10.41 12.74 23.68
N ALA A 202 10.24 13.00 22.38
CA ALA A 202 9.56 14.20 21.90
C ALA A 202 8.08 14.23 22.29
N ALA A 203 7.39 13.10 22.23
CA ALA A 203 5.99 12.98 22.63
C ALA A 203 5.78 13.27 24.11
N HIS A 204 6.63 12.73 25.00
CA HIS A 204 6.57 13.00 26.44
C HIS A 204 6.94 14.45 26.79
N ALA A 205 7.83 15.07 26.00
CA ALA A 205 8.23 16.46 26.19
C ALA A 205 7.23 17.47 25.63
N ALA A 206 6.26 17.05 24.83
CA ALA A 206 5.29 17.94 24.21
C ALA A 206 4.42 18.63 25.27
N GLU A 207 4.23 19.94 25.12
CA GLU A 207 3.35 20.72 26.00
C GLU A 207 1.89 20.32 25.77
N ASP A 208 1.53 20.13 24.49
CA ASP A 208 0.20 19.82 24.02
C ASP A 208 0.07 18.39 23.45
N PRO A 209 -1.15 17.83 23.43
CA PRO A 209 -1.40 16.52 22.86
C PRO A 209 -0.98 16.42 21.39
N VAL A 210 -0.15 15.42 21.07
CA VAL A 210 0.38 15.18 19.73
C VAL A 210 -0.37 14.08 19.00
N THR A 211 -0.21 14.00 17.69
CA THR A 211 -0.42 12.74 16.94
C THR A 211 0.91 12.09 16.67
N VAL A 212 1.01 10.79 16.90
CA VAL A 212 2.13 9.98 16.42
C VAL A 212 1.72 9.32 15.11
N PHE A 213 2.49 9.49 14.04
CA PHE A 213 2.28 8.85 12.73
C PHE A 213 3.42 7.87 12.46
N LEU A 214 3.12 6.59 12.22
CA LEU A 214 4.11 5.56 11.92
C LEU A 214 3.84 4.99 10.53
N ASP A 215 4.81 5.14 9.62
CA ASP A 215 4.75 4.62 8.26
C ASP A 215 5.51 3.29 8.14
N SER A 216 4.76 2.21 7.89
CA SER A 216 5.31 0.86 7.74
C SER A 216 6.21 0.69 6.52
N SER A 217 6.25 1.64 5.58
CA SER A 217 7.18 1.60 4.45
C SER A 217 8.61 1.97 4.85
N ARG A 218 8.85 2.32 6.11
CA ARG A 218 10.15 2.77 6.62
C ARG A 218 10.52 2.01 7.89
N PRO A 219 11.82 1.99 8.25
CA PRO A 219 12.25 1.48 9.56
C PRO A 219 11.44 2.12 10.68
N ASP A 220 11.29 1.40 11.79
CA ASP A 220 10.58 1.89 12.97
C ASP A 220 9.09 2.23 12.74
N GLY A 221 8.47 1.70 11.66
CA GLY A 221 7.04 1.84 11.36
C GLY A 221 6.24 0.53 11.36
N GLY A 222 6.86 -0.59 11.74
CA GLY A 222 6.21 -1.90 11.82
C GLY A 222 5.35 -2.09 13.08
N ALA A 223 4.68 -3.24 13.18
CA ALA A 223 3.80 -3.56 14.31
C ALA A 223 4.51 -3.48 15.68
N GLU A 224 5.76 -3.94 15.80
CA GLU A 224 6.54 -3.84 17.04
C GLU A 224 6.77 -2.40 17.50
N ALA A 225 7.05 -1.48 16.55
CA ALA A 225 7.19 -0.07 16.85
C ALA A 225 5.88 0.53 17.35
N VAL A 226 4.76 0.15 16.72
CA VAL A 226 3.41 0.54 17.15
C VAL A 226 3.11 0.01 18.55
N THR A 227 3.40 -1.27 18.83
CA THR A 227 3.24 -1.88 20.17
C THR A 227 3.98 -1.07 21.22
N ARG A 228 5.24 -0.76 20.94
CA ARG A 228 6.10 0.00 21.85
C ARG A 228 5.53 1.40 22.10
N VAL A 229 5.11 2.08 21.05
CA VAL A 229 4.50 3.41 21.11
C VAL A 229 3.21 3.39 21.93
N LEU A 230 2.30 2.45 21.68
CA LEU A 230 1.04 2.34 22.42
C LEU A 230 1.25 2.06 23.92
N ARG A 231 2.30 1.30 24.28
CA ARG A 231 2.59 0.95 25.69
C ARG A 231 3.32 2.03 26.47
N GLU A 232 4.24 2.75 25.84
CA GLU A 232 5.14 3.70 26.52
C GLU A 232 4.59 5.14 26.54
N LEU A 233 3.61 5.47 25.69
CA LEU A 233 3.04 6.82 25.65
C LEU A 233 2.09 7.10 26.81
N ASP A 234 2.14 8.34 27.31
CA ASP A 234 1.13 8.89 28.20
C ASP A 234 -0.12 9.23 27.38
N PRO A 235 -1.29 8.60 27.61
CA PRO A 235 -2.51 8.88 26.87
C PRO A 235 -3.03 10.32 27.09
N GLY A 236 -2.60 11.01 28.15
CA GLY A 236 -2.88 12.44 28.35
C GLY A 236 -2.07 13.36 27.42
N LYS A 237 -0.99 12.85 26.82
CA LYS A 237 -0.08 13.59 25.91
C LYS A 237 -0.25 13.20 24.45
N VAL A 238 -1.08 12.22 24.14
CA VAL A 238 -1.26 11.72 22.78
C VAL A 238 -2.74 11.62 22.44
N GLY A 239 -3.14 12.39 21.42
CA GLY A 239 -4.51 12.38 20.92
C GLY A 239 -4.85 11.10 20.18
N CYS A 240 -3.94 10.66 19.30
CA CYS A 240 -4.03 9.38 18.61
C CYS A 240 -2.65 8.89 18.17
N VAL A 241 -2.54 7.57 18.01
CA VAL A 241 -1.47 6.91 17.27
C VAL A 241 -2.05 6.51 15.92
N LEU A 242 -1.43 6.98 14.85
CA LEU A 242 -1.78 6.65 13.50
C LEU A 242 -0.71 5.74 12.89
N TRP A 243 -1.14 4.61 12.35
CA TRP A 243 -0.30 3.62 11.73
C TRP A 243 -0.70 3.48 10.27
N ASP A 244 0.14 3.98 9.36
CA ASP A 244 0.05 3.58 7.96
C ASP A 244 0.64 2.18 7.84
N ASN A 245 -0.24 1.18 7.90
CA ASN A 245 0.12 -0.23 7.91
C ASN A 245 0.23 -0.84 6.51
N THR A 246 0.22 -0.01 5.47
CA THR A 246 0.20 -0.42 4.06
C THR A 246 1.28 -1.45 3.69
N CYS A 247 2.48 -1.33 4.26
CA CYS A 247 3.60 -2.24 4.04
C CYS A 247 3.70 -3.36 5.10
N CYS A 248 2.79 -3.40 6.07
CA CYS A 248 2.59 -4.54 6.95
C CYS A 248 1.45 -5.44 6.44
N SER A 249 1.49 -6.71 6.86
CA SER A 249 0.36 -7.61 6.69
C SER A 249 -0.84 -7.07 7.48
N SER A 250 -2.06 -7.20 6.95
CA SER A 250 -3.27 -6.89 7.71
C SER A 250 -3.43 -7.77 8.95
N ALA A 251 -2.75 -8.92 8.98
CA ALA A 251 -2.67 -9.81 10.14
C ALA A 251 -1.60 -9.41 11.18
N ASP A 252 -0.69 -8.48 10.86
CA ASP A 252 0.33 -8.04 11.82
C ASP A 252 -0.37 -7.31 12.97
N ASN A 253 -0.28 -7.91 14.17
CA ASN A 253 -1.02 -7.46 15.34
C ASN A 253 -0.12 -6.58 16.23
N PRO A 254 -0.41 -5.27 16.40
CA PRO A 254 0.38 -4.39 17.25
C PRO A 254 0.16 -4.63 18.75
N PHE A 255 -0.62 -5.64 19.13
CA PHE A 255 -0.84 -6.05 20.52
C PHE A 255 -0.25 -7.43 20.85
N GLU A 256 0.38 -8.10 19.87
CA GLU A 256 1.04 -9.38 20.12
C GLU A 256 2.35 -9.16 20.91
N THR A 257 2.56 -9.93 21.97
CA THR A 257 3.80 -9.85 22.76
C THR A 257 4.97 -10.42 21.95
N VAL A 258 6.05 -9.65 21.84
CA VAL A 258 7.30 -9.98 21.14
C VAL A 258 8.04 -11.19 21.74
N ASP A 259 7.57 -11.73 22.88
CA ASP A 259 8.15 -12.89 23.55
C ASP A 259 7.73 -14.23 22.91
N GLY A 260 8.17 -14.49 21.67
CA GLY A 260 8.56 -15.80 21.09
C GLY A 260 7.72 -17.08 21.32
N HIS A 261 6.55 -17.04 21.95
CA HIS A 261 5.71 -18.18 22.25
C HIS A 261 4.51 -18.17 21.31
N ARG A 262 4.75 -18.82 20.18
CA ARG A 262 3.85 -19.03 19.04
C ARG A 262 2.70 -20.00 19.34
N GLU A 263 2.09 -19.87 20.52
CA GLU A 263 0.89 -20.58 20.92
C GLU A 263 -0.12 -19.58 21.49
N SER A 264 -0.88 -18.92 20.62
CA SER A 264 -2.20 -18.41 20.98
C SER A 264 -3.05 -18.16 19.75
N THR A 265 -3.81 -19.17 19.35
CA THR A 265 -5.04 -19.03 18.55
C THR A 265 -6.22 -18.61 19.44
N VAL A 266 -5.99 -17.72 20.40
CA VAL A 266 -7.02 -17.28 21.36
C VAL A 266 -7.24 -15.78 21.19
N GLU A 267 -8.49 -15.43 20.87
CA GLU A 267 -9.07 -14.08 20.89
C GLU A 267 -8.45 -13.28 22.04
N SER A 268 -7.59 -12.31 21.72
CA SER A 268 -6.67 -11.75 22.70
C SER A 268 -7.39 -10.76 23.64
N PRO A 269 -7.53 -11.08 24.95
CA PRO A 269 -8.01 -10.13 25.95
C PRO A 269 -7.02 -8.97 26.18
N VAL A 270 -5.84 -9.02 25.56
CA VAL A 270 -4.73 -8.06 25.71
C VAL A 270 -5.06 -6.72 25.05
N VAL A 271 -5.81 -6.72 23.93
CA VAL A 271 -6.20 -5.48 23.24
C VAL A 271 -6.95 -4.53 24.18
N ARG A 272 -7.81 -5.08 25.07
CA ARG A 272 -8.62 -4.32 26.04
C ARG A 272 -7.80 -3.58 27.09
N ALA A 273 -6.70 -4.17 27.57
CA ALA A 273 -5.92 -3.61 28.68
C ALA A 273 -4.85 -2.62 28.23
N GLU A 274 -4.37 -2.75 26.99
CA GLU A 274 -3.20 -2.00 26.51
C GLU A 274 -3.55 -0.79 25.65
N LEU A 275 -4.72 -0.76 24.99
CA LEU A 275 -5.10 0.38 24.14
C LEU A 275 -5.74 1.52 24.95
N ASN A 276 -4.88 2.35 25.57
CA ASN A 276 -5.27 3.52 26.36
C ASN A 276 -5.46 4.82 25.53
N THR A 277 -5.23 4.76 24.22
CA THR A 277 -5.35 5.87 23.25
C THR A 277 -6.08 5.40 21.99
N THR A 278 -6.49 6.31 21.11
CA THR A 278 -7.11 5.95 19.84
C THR A 278 -6.03 5.49 18.85
N LEU A 279 -6.16 4.26 18.32
CA LEU A 279 -5.35 3.76 17.21
C LEU A 279 -6.09 4.00 15.89
N VAL A 280 -5.48 4.75 14.98
CA VAL A 280 -5.97 4.95 13.62
C VAL A 280 -5.11 4.14 12.68
N VAL A 281 -5.69 3.22 11.91
CA VAL A 281 -4.97 2.40 10.93
C VAL A 281 -5.31 2.92 9.54
N LEU A 282 -4.30 3.45 8.85
CA LEU A 282 -4.37 3.81 7.44
C LEU A 282 -3.83 2.68 6.59
N ARG A 283 -4.47 2.41 5.47
CA ARG A 283 -4.01 1.38 4.53
C ARG A 283 -4.29 1.77 3.09
N SER A 284 -3.29 1.65 2.23
CA SER A 284 -3.48 1.50 0.80
C SER A 284 -3.61 0.01 0.50
N HIS A 285 -4.78 -0.43 0.06
CA HIS A 285 -4.99 -1.84 -0.23
C HIS A 285 -4.33 -2.27 -1.54
N ALA A 286 -3.85 -1.34 -2.36
CA ALA A 286 -3.13 -1.61 -3.61
C ALA A 286 -1.72 -2.21 -3.42
N LYS A 287 -1.36 -2.66 -2.21
CA LYS A 287 -0.04 -3.25 -1.89
C LYS A 287 -0.16 -4.70 -1.40
N LEU A 288 -0.05 -4.92 -0.09
CA LEU A 288 -0.03 -6.25 0.54
C LEU A 288 -1.43 -6.84 0.80
N ASP A 289 -2.45 -6.38 0.10
CA ASP A 289 -3.83 -6.76 0.40
C ASP A 289 -4.60 -7.11 -0.86
N GLN A 290 -5.36 -8.20 -0.81
CA GLN A 290 -6.22 -8.55 -1.95
C GLN A 290 -7.43 -7.62 -2.11
N LEU A 291 -7.68 -6.73 -1.16
CA LEU A 291 -8.61 -5.63 -1.37
C LEU A 291 -8.17 -4.70 -2.50
N GLY A 292 -6.87 -4.65 -2.80
CA GLY A 292 -6.33 -4.00 -3.98
C GLY A 292 -5.84 -4.96 -5.04
N LEU A 293 -6.38 -6.19 -5.11
CA LEU A 293 -6.43 -6.92 -6.38
C LEU A 293 -6.87 -5.88 -7.43
N GLU A 294 -6.17 -5.79 -8.57
CA GLU A 294 -6.23 -4.64 -9.51
C GLU A 294 -7.65 -4.34 -10.08
N LEU A 295 -8.69 -5.02 -9.60
CA LEU A 295 -10.08 -4.59 -9.64
C LEU A 295 -10.22 -3.12 -9.23
N CYS A 296 -9.62 -2.66 -8.14
CA CYS A 296 -9.74 -1.26 -7.74
C CYS A 296 -8.57 -0.77 -6.90
N SER A 297 -8.14 0.47 -7.14
CA SER A 297 -7.40 1.20 -6.11
C SER A 297 -8.35 1.49 -4.95
N LEU A 298 -7.92 1.18 -3.73
CA LEU A 298 -8.71 1.38 -2.51
C LEU A 298 -7.78 1.80 -1.38
N GLY A 299 -8.22 2.75 -0.57
CA GLY A 299 -7.62 3.04 0.72
C GLY A 299 -8.65 2.89 1.83
N SER A 300 -8.20 2.68 3.06
CA SER A 300 -9.07 2.67 4.23
C SER A 300 -8.48 3.43 5.40
N VAL A 301 -9.37 3.86 6.28
CA VAL A 301 -9.07 4.36 7.61
C VAL A 301 -9.92 3.58 8.58
N ALA A 302 -9.30 2.82 9.47
CA ALA A 302 -10.00 2.18 10.58
C ALA A 302 -9.60 2.86 11.88
N MET A 303 -10.59 3.30 12.65
CA MET A 303 -10.38 3.82 14.00
C MET A 303 -10.72 2.74 14.99
N VAL A 304 -9.75 2.40 15.85
CA VAL A 304 -9.85 1.37 16.87
C VAL A 304 -9.79 2.04 18.24
N THR A 305 -10.82 1.80 19.05
CA THR A 305 -10.91 2.31 20.43
C THR A 305 -11.43 1.25 21.39
N THR A 306 -11.09 1.39 22.67
CA THR A 306 -11.59 0.55 23.77
C THR A 306 -12.15 1.42 24.89
N GLU A 307 -12.87 0.81 25.82
CA GLU A 307 -13.35 1.47 27.06
C GLU A 307 -12.19 2.01 27.94
N ALA A 308 -10.96 1.48 27.79
CA ALA A 308 -9.79 1.91 28.54
C ALA A 308 -9.18 3.23 28.02
N ASN A 309 -9.68 3.75 26.89
CA ASN A 309 -9.24 5.01 26.31
C ASN A 309 -9.70 6.19 27.19
N THR A 310 -8.78 6.69 28.02
CA THR A 310 -9.03 7.70 29.05
C THR A 310 -8.38 9.05 28.78
N GLY A 311 -7.63 9.17 27.68
CA GLY A 311 -6.93 10.38 27.26
C GLY A 311 -7.80 11.34 26.44
N GLU A 312 -7.17 12.15 25.55
CA GLU A 312 -7.95 12.92 24.56
C GLU A 312 -8.58 12.05 23.46
N GLY A 313 -8.26 10.75 23.43
CA GLY A 313 -8.69 9.81 22.39
C GLY A 313 -10.18 9.84 22.04
N PRO A 314 -11.12 9.92 23.01
CA PRO A 314 -12.55 10.04 22.70
C PRO A 314 -12.93 11.35 21.99
N LEU A 315 -12.32 12.48 22.37
CA LEU A 315 -12.54 13.77 21.70
C LEU A 315 -11.95 13.76 20.29
N TRP A 316 -10.81 13.09 20.12
CA TRP A 316 -10.22 12.85 18.81
C TRP A 316 -11.11 11.98 17.95
N LEU A 317 -11.65 10.90 18.49
CA LEU A 317 -12.59 10.03 17.80
C LEU A 317 -13.81 10.81 17.32
N GLU A 318 -14.45 11.59 18.21
CA GLU A 318 -15.63 12.39 17.86
C GLU A 318 -15.30 13.44 16.78
N GLY A 319 -14.18 14.16 16.94
CA GLY A 319 -13.73 15.16 15.96
C GLY A 319 -13.41 14.52 14.61
N MET A 320 -12.71 13.39 14.61
CA MET A 320 -12.36 12.66 13.40
C MET A 320 -13.60 12.08 12.73
N GLN A 321 -14.52 11.43 13.44
CA GLN A 321 -15.81 10.96 12.90
C GLN A 321 -16.59 12.11 12.24
N ARG A 322 -16.61 13.28 12.89
CA ARG A 322 -17.31 14.47 12.38
C ARG A 322 -16.67 15.01 11.09
N PHE A 323 -15.35 15.10 11.03
CA PHE A 323 -14.67 15.80 9.93
C PHE A 323 -14.18 14.88 8.81
N PHE A 324 -13.91 13.62 9.10
CA PHE A 324 -13.33 12.70 8.12
C PHE A 324 -14.32 12.39 6.99
N ALA A 325 -15.60 12.16 7.31
CA ALA A 325 -16.63 11.95 6.31
C ALA A 325 -16.81 13.19 5.40
N ASP A 326 -16.80 14.38 5.98
CA ASP A 326 -16.86 15.65 5.23
C ASP A 326 -15.61 15.85 4.36
N ALA A 327 -14.42 15.51 4.87
CA ALA A 327 -13.17 15.61 4.12
C ALA A 327 -13.16 14.66 2.91
N LEU A 328 -13.60 13.41 3.07
CA LEU A 328 -13.75 12.47 1.96
C LEU A 328 -14.72 12.99 0.91
N ALA A 329 -15.88 13.50 1.35
CA ALA A 329 -16.90 14.03 0.47
C ALA A 329 -16.37 15.20 -0.36
N VAL A 330 -15.83 16.23 0.31
CA VAL A 330 -15.40 17.48 -0.34
C VAL A 330 -14.21 17.28 -1.28
N THR A 331 -13.32 16.33 -0.98
CA THR A 331 -12.16 16.03 -1.84
C THR A 331 -12.52 15.16 -3.06
N GLY A 332 -13.75 14.63 -3.15
CA GLY A 332 -14.10 13.63 -4.16
C GLY A 332 -13.27 12.34 -4.03
N ALA A 333 -12.67 12.13 -2.85
CA ALA A 333 -11.78 11.01 -2.54
C ALA A 333 -12.55 9.75 -2.12
N CYS A 334 -13.86 9.84 -2.03
CA CYS A 334 -14.80 8.76 -1.78
C CYS A 334 -14.60 7.57 -2.72
N VAL A 335 -14.60 6.35 -2.17
CA VAL A 335 -14.82 5.15 -2.98
C VAL A 335 -16.28 5.10 -3.43
N SER A 336 -16.55 4.58 -4.64
CA SER A 336 -17.94 4.42 -5.07
C SER A 336 -18.64 3.28 -4.29
N PRO A 337 -19.92 3.45 -3.92
CA PRO A 337 -20.68 2.37 -3.29
C PRO A 337 -20.76 1.10 -4.16
N ALA A 338 -20.75 1.24 -5.48
CA ALA A 338 -20.71 0.10 -6.40
C ALA A 338 -19.44 -0.74 -6.23
N THR A 339 -18.27 -0.11 -6.07
CA THR A 339 -16.99 -0.80 -5.80
C THR A 339 -17.08 -1.63 -4.52
N LEU A 340 -17.58 -1.00 -3.46
CA LEU A 340 -17.72 -1.61 -2.15
C LEU A 340 -18.70 -2.79 -2.13
N ARG A 341 -19.84 -2.67 -2.82
CA ARG A 341 -20.80 -3.77 -3.00
C ARG A 341 -20.22 -4.89 -3.85
N LEU A 342 -19.45 -4.57 -4.88
CA LEU A 342 -18.76 -5.57 -5.70
C LEU A 342 -17.77 -6.38 -4.87
N LEU A 343 -16.90 -5.72 -4.09
CA LEU A 343 -15.96 -6.38 -3.19
C LEU A 343 -16.68 -7.31 -2.20
N ALA A 344 -17.79 -6.85 -1.60
CA ALA A 344 -18.61 -7.68 -0.72
C ALA A 344 -19.23 -8.89 -1.46
N ALA A 345 -19.72 -8.69 -2.69
CA ALA A 345 -20.35 -9.76 -3.48
C ALA A 345 -19.36 -10.86 -3.90
N VAL A 346 -18.09 -10.50 -4.10
CA VAL A 346 -17.01 -11.45 -4.41
C VAL A 346 -16.24 -11.92 -3.18
N ASP A 347 -16.75 -11.64 -1.97
CA ASP A 347 -16.19 -12.14 -0.71
C ASP A 347 -14.74 -11.66 -0.44
N LEU A 348 -14.46 -10.39 -0.73
CA LEU A 348 -13.19 -9.72 -0.45
C LEU A 348 -13.29 -8.75 0.75
N PRO A 349 -12.24 -8.64 1.60
CA PRO A 349 -10.97 -9.37 1.56
C PRO A 349 -11.11 -10.86 1.87
N ASN A 350 -10.29 -11.67 1.19
CA ASN A 350 -10.08 -13.07 1.55
C ASN A 350 -8.72 -13.22 2.28
N GLU A 351 -8.77 -13.52 3.57
CA GLU A 351 -7.59 -13.57 4.45
C GLU A 351 -6.59 -14.68 4.07
N PRO A 352 -7.02 -15.95 3.84
CA PRO A 352 -6.11 -17.01 3.37
C PRO A 352 -5.39 -16.66 2.06
N LEU A 353 -6.12 -16.12 1.08
CA LEU A 353 -5.57 -15.75 -0.20
C LEU A 353 -4.60 -14.55 -0.07
N SER A 354 -4.95 -13.54 0.75
CA SER A 354 -4.05 -12.41 1.06
C SER A 354 -2.76 -12.84 1.76
N ALA A 355 -2.86 -13.76 2.73
CA ALA A 355 -1.70 -14.30 3.43
C ALA A 355 -0.79 -15.08 2.48
N ARG A 356 -1.35 -15.86 1.54
CA ARG A 356 -0.59 -16.54 0.49
C ARG A 356 0.11 -15.51 -0.40
N ALA A 357 -0.62 -14.50 -0.86
CA ALA A 357 -0.09 -13.46 -1.74
C ALA A 357 1.11 -12.73 -1.13
N ASN A 358 0.99 -12.32 0.13
CA ASN A 358 2.05 -11.64 0.86
C ASN A 358 3.31 -12.49 1.03
N ARG A 359 3.16 -13.80 1.27
CA ARG A 359 4.32 -14.72 1.35
C ARG A 359 5.07 -14.78 0.02
N HIS A 360 4.37 -14.94 -1.10
CA HIS A 360 5.03 -15.01 -2.41
C HIS A 360 5.67 -13.69 -2.81
N LEU A 361 4.96 -12.58 -2.61
CA LEU A 361 5.49 -11.24 -2.89
C LEU A 361 6.77 -10.97 -2.10
N ARG A 362 6.77 -11.30 -0.80
CA ARG A 362 7.96 -11.18 0.05
C ARG A 362 9.10 -12.06 -0.45
N ALA A 363 8.82 -13.32 -0.76
CA ALA A 363 9.83 -14.25 -1.27
C ALA A 363 10.45 -13.77 -2.59
N ALA A 364 9.63 -13.26 -3.51
CA ALA A 364 10.08 -12.73 -4.79
C ALA A 364 10.94 -11.47 -4.61
N ASN A 365 10.49 -10.51 -3.79
CA ASN A 365 11.27 -9.28 -3.54
C ASN A 365 12.60 -9.56 -2.83
N VAL A 366 12.65 -10.51 -1.87
CA VAL A 366 13.90 -10.92 -1.21
C VAL A 366 14.86 -11.56 -2.21
N LEU A 367 14.36 -12.53 -3.01
CA LEU A 367 15.18 -13.19 -4.03
C LEU A 367 15.72 -12.18 -5.05
N ALA A 368 14.86 -11.31 -5.56
CA ALA A 368 15.23 -10.33 -6.56
C ALA A 368 16.16 -9.25 -5.99
N GLY A 369 15.97 -8.82 -4.74
CA GLY A 369 16.87 -7.90 -4.04
C GLY A 369 18.28 -8.46 -3.99
N ALA A 370 18.43 -9.74 -3.62
CA ALA A 370 19.72 -10.43 -3.63
C ALA A 370 20.36 -10.50 -5.03
N VAL A 371 19.56 -10.81 -6.07
CA VAL A 371 20.04 -10.83 -7.46
C VAL A 371 20.47 -9.44 -7.93
N LEU A 372 19.65 -8.42 -7.70
CA LEU A 372 19.97 -7.03 -8.05
C LEU A 372 21.25 -6.59 -7.33
N LYS A 373 21.39 -6.92 -6.05
CA LYS A 373 22.57 -6.56 -5.25
C LYS A 373 23.85 -7.20 -5.78
N ASP A 374 23.80 -8.47 -6.18
CA ASP A 374 24.94 -9.16 -6.81
C ASP A 374 25.30 -8.53 -8.16
N LYS A 375 24.31 -8.33 -9.04
CA LYS A 375 24.54 -7.82 -10.40
C LYS A 375 24.90 -6.33 -10.45
N LEU A 376 24.49 -5.58 -9.43
CA LEU A 376 24.77 -4.15 -9.28
C LEU A 376 25.91 -3.89 -8.27
N ASP A 377 26.62 -4.93 -7.83
CA ASP A 377 27.81 -4.72 -6.99
C ASP A 377 28.91 -4.01 -7.79
N GLY A 378 29.55 -3.02 -7.18
CA GLY A 378 30.61 -2.23 -7.80
C GLY A 378 30.18 -1.31 -8.95
N VAL A 379 28.88 -1.10 -9.19
CA VAL A 379 28.38 -0.05 -10.08
C VAL A 379 27.78 1.12 -9.28
N ARG A 380 27.33 2.16 -9.98
CA ARG A 380 26.79 3.42 -9.40
C ARG A 380 25.44 3.30 -8.69
N TYR A 381 24.99 2.10 -8.36
CA TYR A 381 23.70 1.84 -7.76
C TYR A 381 23.86 1.11 -6.43
N ALA A 382 23.05 1.45 -5.43
CA ALA A 382 22.89 0.66 -4.21
C ALA A 382 21.51 0.03 -4.16
N VAL A 383 21.43 -1.21 -3.72
CA VAL A 383 20.16 -1.92 -3.54
C VAL A 383 19.82 -1.96 -2.06
N GLU A 384 18.65 -1.46 -1.70
CA GLU A 384 18.07 -1.54 -0.36
C GLU A 384 16.91 -2.54 -0.36
N GLU A 385 17.09 -3.59 0.44
CA GLU A 385 16.05 -4.57 0.74
C GLU A 385 15.28 -4.10 1.97
N ASN A 386 14.00 -3.78 1.79
CA ASN A 386 13.17 -3.36 2.91
C ASN A 386 12.65 -4.56 3.69
N GLU A 387 12.68 -4.47 5.03
CA GLU A 387 12.23 -5.56 5.93
C GLU A 387 10.76 -5.97 5.69
N HIS A 388 9.94 -5.01 5.24
CA HIS A 388 8.53 -5.20 4.94
C HIS A 388 8.26 -6.00 3.65
N GLY A 389 9.27 -6.25 2.81
CA GLY A 389 9.19 -7.17 1.67
C GLY A 389 8.19 -6.79 0.55
N CYS A 390 7.76 -5.52 0.50
CA CYS A 390 6.80 -5.03 -0.50
C CYS A 390 7.47 -4.62 -1.81
N PHE A 391 8.69 -4.10 -1.71
CA PHE A 391 9.50 -3.65 -2.83
C PHE A 391 10.97 -3.62 -2.45
N VAL A 392 11.79 -3.59 -3.51
CA VAL A 392 13.20 -3.29 -3.48
C VAL A 392 13.40 -1.85 -3.94
N GLU A 393 14.28 -1.12 -3.28
CA GLU A 393 14.71 0.21 -3.73
C GLU A 393 16.11 0.10 -4.37
N VAL A 394 16.28 0.65 -5.56
CA VAL A 394 17.57 0.77 -6.24
C VAL A 394 17.92 2.24 -6.34
N HIS A 395 18.93 2.63 -5.58
CA HIS A 395 19.36 3.99 -5.35
C HIS A 395 20.47 4.37 -6.31
N LEU A 396 20.31 5.49 -7.03
CA LEU A 396 21.38 6.04 -7.85
C LEU A 396 22.35 6.83 -6.96
N LEU A 397 23.60 6.36 -6.86
CA LEU A 397 24.64 6.93 -5.98
C LEU A 397 25.49 8.01 -6.64
N GLU A 398 25.70 7.92 -7.96
CA GLU A 398 26.57 8.84 -8.71
C GLU A 398 25.89 9.29 -10.02
N LEU A 399 25.90 10.61 -10.28
CA LEU A 399 25.59 11.15 -11.60
C LEU A 399 26.88 11.31 -12.40
N PRO A 400 26.96 10.82 -13.65
CA PRO A 400 28.10 11.08 -14.51
C PRO A 400 27.97 12.48 -15.13
N GLY A 401 28.91 13.35 -14.79
CA GLY A 401 29.11 14.64 -15.44
C GLY A 401 29.99 15.52 -14.56
N PRO A 402 30.79 16.44 -15.13
CA PRO A 402 31.37 17.51 -14.32
C PRO A 402 30.23 18.26 -13.64
N GLU A 403 30.43 18.68 -12.37
CA GLU A 403 29.58 19.72 -11.79
C GLU A 403 29.45 20.84 -12.82
N PRO A 404 28.23 21.26 -13.21
CA PRO A 404 28.11 22.41 -14.08
C PRO A 404 28.84 23.57 -13.38
N ILE A 405 29.83 24.15 -14.06
CA ILE A 405 30.65 25.24 -13.50
C ILE A 405 29.68 26.38 -13.16
N GLY A 406 29.35 26.51 -11.87
CA GLY A 406 28.41 27.50 -11.34
C GLY A 406 26.91 27.13 -11.40
N GLY A 407 26.53 25.86 -11.60
CA GLY A 407 25.14 25.41 -11.59
C GLY A 407 24.86 24.27 -10.58
N PRO A 408 23.58 24.03 -10.21
CA PRO A 408 23.21 22.83 -9.46
C PRO A 408 23.43 21.57 -10.34
N PRO A 409 23.73 20.40 -9.74
CA PRO A 409 23.84 19.15 -10.49
C PRO A 409 22.60 18.93 -11.37
N THR A 410 22.80 18.57 -12.65
CA THR A 410 21.73 18.22 -13.58
C THR A 410 21.28 16.79 -13.33
N TRP A 411 20.20 16.63 -12.57
CA TRP A 411 19.52 15.36 -12.37
C TRP A 411 18.85 14.88 -13.66
N PRO A 412 18.74 13.56 -13.90
CA PRO A 412 17.97 13.06 -15.03
C PRO A 412 16.57 13.65 -15.00
N LEU A 413 16.11 14.16 -16.14
CA LEU A 413 14.75 14.63 -16.26
C LEU A 413 13.80 13.44 -16.10
N TRP A 414 12.59 13.72 -15.63
CA TRP A 414 11.56 12.69 -15.47
C TRP A 414 11.33 11.90 -16.76
N ASP A 415 11.33 12.58 -17.91
CA ASP A 415 11.15 11.97 -19.22
C ASP A 415 12.27 10.96 -19.57
N ASP A 416 13.51 11.23 -19.14
CA ASP A 416 14.64 10.31 -19.35
C ASP A 416 14.52 9.06 -18.47
N LEU A 417 14.14 9.25 -17.20
CA LEU A 417 13.86 8.16 -16.27
C LEU A 417 12.73 7.27 -16.82
N ASP A 418 11.69 7.90 -17.36
CA ASP A 418 10.51 7.22 -17.89
C ASP A 418 10.79 6.40 -19.15
N ALA A 419 11.60 6.96 -20.06
CA ALA A 419 12.06 6.28 -21.26
C ALA A 419 12.85 5.00 -20.92
N GLU A 420 13.65 5.01 -19.86
CA GLU A 420 14.38 3.81 -19.41
C GLU A 420 13.43 2.69 -18.95
N LEU A 421 12.33 3.02 -18.25
CA LEU A 421 11.34 2.01 -17.85
C LEU A 421 10.69 1.37 -19.09
N THR A 422 10.43 2.16 -20.13
CA THR A 422 9.90 1.66 -21.40
C THR A 422 10.86 0.68 -22.07
N LEU A 423 12.18 0.94 -22.02
CA LEU A 423 13.17 0.03 -22.58
C LEU A 423 13.25 -1.30 -21.80
N VAL A 424 13.15 -1.25 -20.47
CA VAL A 424 13.10 -2.43 -19.61
C VAL A 424 11.85 -3.28 -19.91
N GLU A 425 10.67 -2.65 -20.01
CA GLU A 425 9.41 -3.31 -20.37
C GLU A 425 9.52 -4.00 -21.74
N GLN A 426 10.06 -3.33 -22.76
CA GLN A 426 10.25 -3.91 -24.09
C GLN A 426 11.22 -5.11 -24.08
N HIS A 427 12.27 -5.07 -23.26
CA HIS A 427 13.19 -6.21 -23.11
C HIS A 427 12.51 -7.38 -22.43
N ALA A 428 11.78 -7.13 -21.35
CA ALA A 428 11.01 -8.14 -20.65
C ALA A 428 9.97 -8.81 -21.55
N ALA A 429 9.24 -8.02 -22.34
CA ALA A 429 8.25 -8.53 -23.30
C ALA A 429 8.88 -9.50 -24.33
N ARG A 430 10.09 -9.22 -24.82
CA ARG A 430 10.81 -10.13 -25.75
C ARG A 430 11.15 -11.48 -25.10
N ARG A 431 11.25 -11.54 -23.78
CA ARG A 431 11.47 -12.77 -23.01
C ARG A 431 10.20 -13.33 -22.37
N SER A 432 9.04 -12.77 -22.71
CA SER A 432 7.74 -13.14 -22.10
C SER A 432 7.70 -12.94 -20.57
N ILE A 433 8.49 -12.01 -20.05
CA ILE A 433 8.50 -11.65 -18.63
C ILE A 433 7.55 -10.48 -18.39
N PRO A 434 6.57 -10.62 -17.49
CA PRO A 434 5.57 -9.61 -17.17
C PRO A 434 6.16 -8.44 -16.35
N VAL A 435 6.71 -7.41 -17.01
CA VAL A 435 7.22 -6.18 -16.38
C VAL A 435 6.50 -4.97 -16.94
N TRP A 436 6.03 -4.05 -16.10
CA TRP A 436 5.36 -2.81 -16.51
C TRP A 436 5.84 -1.60 -15.72
N LYS A 437 5.80 -0.44 -16.37
CA LYS A 437 5.80 0.84 -15.67
C LYS A 437 4.49 1.00 -14.88
N SER A 438 4.60 1.00 -13.56
CA SER A 438 3.46 1.08 -12.66
C SER A 438 3.89 1.70 -11.33
N ALA A 439 3.23 2.79 -10.94
CA ALA A 439 3.36 3.37 -9.60
C ALA A 439 2.70 2.50 -8.51
N SER A 440 1.98 1.44 -8.91
CA SER A 440 1.32 0.49 -8.03
C SER A 440 1.95 -0.91 -8.09
N PHE A 441 1.71 -1.70 -7.05
CA PHE A 441 2.31 -3.01 -6.81
C PHE A 441 1.45 -4.07 -7.51
N GLY A 442 2.02 -4.72 -8.52
CA GLY A 442 1.35 -5.82 -9.21
C GLY A 442 1.46 -7.11 -8.42
N PHE A 443 0.36 -7.84 -8.24
CA PHE A 443 0.41 -9.17 -7.64
C PHE A 443 1.02 -10.19 -8.61
N HIS A 444 0.88 -10.02 -9.92
CA HIS A 444 1.33 -11.02 -10.91
C HIS A 444 2.28 -10.47 -11.95
N TYR A 445 2.80 -9.26 -11.75
CA TYR A 445 3.75 -8.63 -12.63
C TYR A 445 4.79 -7.84 -11.83
N THR A 446 5.92 -7.58 -12.45
CA THR A 446 6.95 -6.71 -11.88
C THR A 446 6.62 -5.25 -12.20
N GLY A 447 6.32 -4.46 -11.16
CA GLY A 447 6.03 -3.03 -11.28
C GLY A 447 7.28 -2.18 -11.08
N LEU A 448 7.48 -1.21 -11.96
CA LEU A 448 8.60 -0.27 -11.92
C LEU A 448 8.10 1.17 -11.79
N SER A 449 8.71 1.93 -10.87
CA SER A 449 8.49 3.37 -10.76
C SER A 449 9.77 4.07 -10.33
N TRP A 450 10.16 5.10 -11.07
CA TRP A 450 11.15 6.04 -10.56
C TRP A 450 10.54 6.97 -9.54
N TYR A 451 11.39 7.41 -8.63
CA TYR A 451 11.16 8.49 -7.70
C TYR A 451 12.38 9.41 -7.76
N ALA A 452 12.15 10.73 -7.82
CA ALA A 452 13.18 11.74 -7.71
C ALA A 452 12.70 12.85 -6.77
N ALA A 453 13.55 13.25 -5.82
CA ALA A 453 13.30 14.44 -5.00
C ALA A 453 13.52 15.72 -5.82
N GLU A 454 12.90 16.83 -5.44
CA GLU A 454 13.21 18.15 -6.02
C GLU A 454 14.46 18.79 -5.36
N ASP A 455 14.76 18.42 -4.12
CA ASP A 455 15.89 18.95 -3.35
C ASP A 455 17.18 18.17 -3.64
N PRO A 456 18.32 18.83 -3.93
CA PRO A 456 19.60 18.16 -4.13
C PRO A 456 20.04 17.37 -2.88
N PRO A 457 20.78 16.26 -3.05
CA PRO A 457 21.20 15.41 -1.95
C PRO A 457 22.03 16.22 -0.95
N ARG A 458 21.74 16.03 0.34
CA ARG A 458 22.50 16.64 1.42
C ARG A 458 23.76 15.80 1.70
N PRO A 459 24.87 16.40 2.17
CA PRO A 459 26.16 15.71 2.41
C PRO A 459 26.12 14.50 3.35
N GLN A 460 24.98 14.22 3.99
CA GLN A 460 24.81 13.22 5.05
C GLN A 460 23.62 12.28 4.85
N GLY A 461 22.99 12.22 3.68
CA GLY A 461 21.99 11.17 3.48
C GLY A 461 20.91 11.56 2.48
N HIS A 462 20.90 10.78 1.41
CA HIS A 462 19.76 10.13 0.77
C HIS A 462 19.98 10.19 -0.74
N PRO A 463 19.78 9.06 -1.43
CA PRO A 463 19.81 9.03 -2.88
C PRO A 463 18.64 9.86 -3.40
N HIS A 464 18.97 10.86 -4.20
CA HIS A 464 18.02 11.79 -4.81
C HIS A 464 17.05 11.09 -5.76
N THR A 465 17.52 10.01 -6.42
CA THR A 465 16.76 9.26 -7.42
C THR A 465 16.77 7.79 -7.05
N VAL A 466 15.58 7.21 -6.93
CA VAL A 466 15.33 5.83 -6.49
C VAL A 466 14.43 5.14 -7.50
N LEU A 467 14.85 4.00 -8.02
CA LEU A 467 13.97 3.09 -8.74
C LEU A 467 13.33 2.17 -7.70
N ARG A 468 12.01 2.22 -7.59
CA ARG A 468 11.25 1.24 -6.84
C ARG A 468 10.89 0.09 -7.76
N VAL A 469 11.15 -1.13 -7.30
CA VAL A 469 10.79 -2.36 -8.00
C VAL A 469 9.95 -3.25 -7.09
N CYS A 470 8.76 -3.61 -7.56
CA CYS A 470 7.93 -4.64 -6.94
C CYS A 470 7.94 -5.86 -7.84
N PHE A 471 8.50 -6.99 -7.41
CA PHE A 471 8.64 -8.20 -8.24
C PHE A 471 7.38 -9.08 -8.31
N GLY A 472 6.23 -8.62 -7.81
CA GLY A 472 5.01 -9.42 -7.77
C GLY A 472 5.18 -10.79 -7.11
N MET A 473 4.22 -11.68 -7.29
CA MET A 473 4.20 -13.04 -6.74
C MET A 473 4.80 -14.05 -7.73
N HIS A 474 5.89 -13.66 -8.39
CA HIS A 474 6.54 -14.46 -9.41
C HIS A 474 7.17 -15.73 -8.84
N ASP A 475 7.14 -16.82 -9.64
CA ASP A 475 7.95 -17.99 -9.34
C ASP A 475 9.45 -17.63 -9.42
N PRO A 476 10.33 -18.32 -8.67
CA PRO A 476 11.74 -17.95 -8.55
C PRO A 476 12.47 -17.71 -9.87
N ALA A 477 12.23 -18.54 -10.89
CA ALA A 477 12.86 -18.38 -12.20
C ALA A 477 12.46 -17.07 -12.89
N VAL A 478 11.17 -16.72 -12.86
CA VAL A 478 10.65 -15.47 -13.45
C VAL A 478 11.16 -14.26 -12.66
N THR A 479 11.19 -14.37 -11.33
CA THR A 479 11.74 -13.34 -10.43
C THR A 479 13.22 -13.05 -10.74
N THR A 480 14.03 -14.09 -10.84
CA THR A 480 15.46 -13.95 -11.19
C THR A 480 15.62 -13.31 -12.56
N GLU A 481 14.89 -13.79 -13.57
CA GLU A 481 15.00 -13.24 -14.93
C GLU A 481 14.57 -11.77 -15.00
N ALA A 482 13.48 -11.39 -14.32
CA ALA A 482 13.06 -10.00 -14.22
C ALA A 482 14.14 -9.11 -13.57
N ALA A 483 14.76 -9.58 -12.48
CA ALA A 483 15.83 -8.88 -11.80
C ALA A 483 17.08 -8.73 -12.67
N GLU A 484 17.44 -9.77 -13.43
CA GLU A 484 18.56 -9.73 -14.37
C GLU A 484 18.31 -8.75 -15.51
N ILE A 485 17.09 -8.72 -16.08
CA ILE A 485 16.72 -7.75 -17.12
C ILE A 485 16.89 -6.31 -16.60
N ILE A 486 16.38 -6.03 -15.39
CA ILE A 486 16.50 -4.69 -14.78
C ILE A 486 17.98 -4.35 -14.56
N ALA A 487 18.76 -5.26 -13.99
CA ALA A 487 20.19 -5.03 -13.75
C ALA A 487 20.98 -4.82 -15.05
N GLU A 488 20.70 -5.60 -16.11
CA GLU A 488 21.32 -5.42 -17.43
C GLU A 488 21.12 -3.99 -17.96
N HIS A 489 19.91 -3.43 -17.82
CA HIS A 489 19.61 -2.07 -18.26
C HIS A 489 20.33 -1.02 -17.43
N LEU A 490 20.27 -1.14 -16.10
CA LEU A 490 20.92 -0.19 -15.19
C LEU A 490 22.44 -0.19 -15.40
N THR A 491 23.07 -1.35 -15.60
CA THR A 491 24.51 -1.47 -15.85
C THR A 491 24.92 -0.90 -17.22
N ARG A 492 24.06 -1.00 -18.26
CA ARG A 492 24.34 -0.42 -19.58
C ARG A 492 24.17 1.10 -19.61
N LYS A 493 23.33 1.67 -18.74
CA LYS A 493 23.12 3.12 -18.67
C LYS A 493 24.39 3.77 -18.09
N GLN A 494 25.31 4.18 -18.95
CA GLN A 494 26.57 4.81 -18.55
C GLN A 494 26.41 6.30 -18.22
N SER A 495 25.41 6.98 -18.79
CA SER A 495 25.12 8.39 -18.52
C SER A 495 23.64 8.76 -18.55
N TRP A 496 23.30 9.82 -17.81
CA TRP A 496 22.03 10.56 -17.89
C TRP A 496 22.40 11.90 -18.53
N THR A 497 21.99 12.15 -19.77
CA THR A 497 22.42 13.30 -20.58
C THR A 497 21.23 14.00 -21.19
#